data_AF-A0A924JKY7-F1
#
_entry.id   AF-A0A924JKY7-F1
#
_cell.length_a   1.000
_cell.length_b   1.000
_cell.length_c   1.000
_cell.angle_alpha   90.00
_cell.angle_beta   90.00
_cell.angle_gamma   90.00
#
_symmetry.space_group_name_H-M   'P 1'
#
loop_
_entity.id
_entity.type
_entity.pdbx_description
1 polymer ?
#
loop_
_entity_poly.entity_id
_entity_poly.type
_entity_poly.pdbx_seq_one_letter_code
_entity_poly.pdbx_strand_id
1 'polypeptide(L)'
;GTAKKSGAAVVAKMKELPSVDDAFGPGSVRMDGRAALPAYLLEVKSPAESKGAWDYCKVVSTASADEATKPLNESGCYLVKA
;
A
#
# COMPACT_ATOMS: atom_id res chain seq x y z
N GLY A 1 5.52 -9.64 24.65
CA GLY A 1 6.00 -10.74 23.79
C GLY A 1 7.34 -10.39 23.18
N THR A 2 8.10 -11.40 22.75
CA THR A 2 9.43 -11.32 22.12
C THR A 2 9.53 -10.32 20.97
N ALA A 3 8.44 -10.08 20.23
CA ALA A 3 8.36 -9.03 19.21
C ALA A 3 8.78 -7.64 19.74
N LYS A 4 8.41 -7.24 20.97
CA LYS A 4 8.73 -5.91 21.52
C LYS A 4 10.23 -5.65 21.76
N LYS A 5 11.10 -6.66 21.60
CA LYS A 5 12.54 -6.59 21.87
C LYS A 5 13.42 -6.95 20.67
N SER A 6 12.85 -7.28 19.50
CA SER A 6 13.59 -7.64 18.29
C SER A 6 12.89 -7.13 17.04
N GLY A 7 13.59 -6.28 16.27
CA GLY A 7 13.05 -5.73 15.02
C GLY A 7 12.67 -6.81 14.01
N ALA A 8 13.47 -7.88 13.90
CA ALA A 8 13.15 -9.01 13.04
C ALA A 8 11.84 -9.72 13.45
N ALA A 9 11.63 -9.88 14.76
CA ALA A 9 10.39 -10.46 15.28
C ALA A 9 9.18 -9.53 15.11
N VAL A 10 9.37 -8.21 15.18
CA VAL A 10 8.32 -7.22 14.82
C VAL A 10 7.93 -7.38 13.37
N VAL A 11 8.89 -7.34 12.44
CA VAL A 11 8.62 -7.42 11.00
C VAL A 11 7.96 -8.74 10.62
N ALA A 12 8.43 -9.86 11.19
CA ALA A 12 7.78 -11.16 11.00
C ALA A 12 6.30 -11.11 11.43
N LYS A 13 6.02 -10.52 12.60
CA LYS A 13 4.64 -10.40 13.08
C LYS A 13 3.79 -9.45 12.25
N MET A 14 4.34 -8.35 11.75
CA MET A 14 3.63 -7.42 10.88
C MET A 14 3.18 -8.08 9.58
N LYS A 15 3.99 -8.97 8.99
CA LYS A 15 3.66 -9.72 7.77
C LYS A 15 2.55 -10.74 7.95
N GLU A 16 2.29 -11.19 9.18
CA GLU A 16 1.18 -12.12 9.49
C GLU A 16 -0.16 -11.42 9.69
N LEU A 17 -0.15 -10.10 9.91
CA LEU A 17 -1.34 -9.36 10.32
C LEU A 17 -1.87 -8.51 9.16
N PRO A 18 -3.21 -8.40 9.01
CA PRO A 18 -3.78 -7.35 8.18
C PRO A 18 -3.44 -5.98 8.77
N SER A 19 -3.33 -4.98 7.90
CA SER A 19 -3.17 -3.58 8.29
C SER A 19 -4.43 -2.78 7.95
N VAL A 20 -4.67 -1.71 8.70
CA VAL A 20 -5.63 -0.68 8.35
C VAL A 20 -4.86 0.63 8.37
N ASP A 21 -4.72 1.23 7.19
CA ASP A 21 -4.02 2.50 6.98
C ASP A 21 -5.03 3.65 6.97
N ASP A 22 -4.66 4.78 7.57
CA ASP A 22 -5.56 5.94 7.69
C ASP A 22 -5.88 6.58 6.33
N ALA A 23 -4.97 6.47 5.35
CA ALA A 23 -5.14 7.05 4.02
C ALA A 23 -5.75 6.05 3.03
N PHE A 24 -5.37 4.77 3.12
CA PHE A 24 -5.68 3.77 2.10
C PHE A 24 -6.60 2.62 2.57
N GLY A 25 -6.90 2.56 3.86
CA GLY A 25 -7.77 1.53 4.43
C GLY A 25 -7.11 0.16 4.56
N PRO A 26 -7.85 -0.94 4.38
CA PRO A 26 -7.34 -2.30 4.56
C PRO A 26 -6.14 -2.63 3.65
N GLY A 27 -5.14 -3.33 4.20
CA GLY A 27 -3.97 -3.77 3.47
C GLY A 27 -3.21 -4.89 4.18
N SER A 28 -1.99 -5.16 3.71
CA SER A 28 -1.06 -6.11 4.35
C SER A 28 0.39 -5.80 4.02
N VAL A 29 1.33 -6.37 4.78
CA VAL A 29 2.76 -6.31 4.47
C VAL A 29 3.18 -7.57 3.71
N ARG A 30 3.63 -7.40 2.47
CA ARG A 30 4.09 -8.46 1.57
C ARG A 30 5.44 -9.04 2.01
N MET A 31 5.77 -10.21 1.44
CA MET A 31 7.02 -10.90 1.79
C MET A 31 8.28 -10.13 1.37
N ASP A 32 8.20 -9.39 0.25
CA ASP A 32 9.22 -8.44 -0.20
C ASP A 32 9.32 -7.18 0.67
N GLY A 33 8.49 -7.05 1.71
CA GLY A 33 8.47 -5.92 2.64
C GLY A 33 7.63 -4.72 2.17
N ARG A 34 6.97 -4.79 1.02
CA ARG A 34 6.09 -3.72 0.53
C ARG A 34 4.71 -3.80 1.16
N ALA A 35 4.05 -2.65 1.36
CA ALA A 35 2.63 -2.64 1.66
C ALA A 35 1.83 -3.01 0.39
N ALA A 36 0.88 -3.94 0.51
CA ALA A 36 -0.14 -4.18 -0.50
C ALA A 36 -1.33 -3.26 -0.19
N LEU A 37 -1.48 -2.21 -0.99
CA LEU A 37 -2.51 -1.18 -0.86
C LEU A 37 -3.12 -0.90 -2.23
N PRO A 38 -4.39 -0.46 -2.30
CA PRO A 38 -4.98 -0.02 -3.56
C PRO A 38 -4.22 1.17 -4.15
N ALA A 39 -4.28 1.30 -5.48
CA ALA A 39 -3.78 2.48 -6.19
C ALA A 39 -4.94 3.24 -6.83
N TYR A 40 -4.78 4.56 -6.96
CA TYR A 40 -5.81 5.45 -7.47
C TYR A 40 -5.28 6.20 -8.68
N LEU A 41 -6.03 6.15 -9.78
CA LEU A 41 -5.82 7.05 -10.90
C LEU A 41 -6.49 8.38 -10.57
N LEU A 42 -5.69 9.45 -10.55
CA LEU A 42 -6.16 10.79 -10.23
C LEU A 42 -6.10 11.67 -11.46
N GLU A 43 -7.15 12.47 -11.65
CA GLU A 43 -7.19 13.54 -12.66
C GLU A 43 -7.21 14.89 -11.96
N VAL A 44 -6.39 15.81 -12.43
CA VAL A 44 -6.36 17.19 -11.95
C VAL A 44 -7.65 17.88 -12.36
N LYS A 45 -8.33 18.48 -11.38
CA LYS A 45 -9.54 19.27 -11.59
C LYS A 45 -9.24 20.54 -12.37
N SER A 46 -10.20 20.99 -13.16
CA SER A 46 -10.19 22.35 -13.72
C SER A 46 -10.35 23.40 -12.61
N PRO A 47 -9.98 24.67 -12.85
CA PRO A 47 -10.15 25.74 -11.85
C PRO A 47 -11.59 25.91 -11.36
N ALA A 48 -12.59 25.64 -12.21
CA ALA A 48 -14.01 25.75 -11.86
C ALA A 48 -14.51 24.57 -11.00
N GLU A 49 -13.85 23.41 -11.06
CA GLU A 49 -14.20 22.22 -10.25
C GLU A 49 -13.59 22.27 -8.84
N SER A 50 -12.52 23.05 -8.62
CA SER A 50 -11.83 23.15 -7.33
C SER A 50 -12.58 24.08 -6.37
N LYS A 51 -12.84 23.60 -5.16
CA LYS A 51 -13.62 24.33 -4.13
C LYS A 51 -12.76 25.07 -3.11
N GLY A 52 -11.43 25.01 -3.25
CA GLY A 52 -10.50 25.66 -2.33
C GLY A 52 -9.18 24.91 -2.22
N ALA A 53 -8.34 25.36 -1.28
CA ALA A 53 -7.05 24.74 -1.03
C ALA A 53 -7.21 23.24 -0.75
N TRP A 54 -6.31 22.44 -1.32
CA TRP A 54 -6.26 20.98 -1.22
C TRP A 54 -7.33 20.19 -1.98
N ASP A 55 -8.25 20.88 -2.69
CA ASP A 55 -9.26 20.24 -3.55
C ASP A 55 -8.82 20.19 -5.02
N TYR A 56 -7.79 19.40 -5.33
CA TYR A 56 -7.10 19.48 -6.63
C TYR A 56 -7.39 18.31 -7.57
N CYS A 57 -7.75 17.15 -7.06
CA CYS A 57 -7.86 15.94 -7.85
C CYS A 57 -9.22 15.27 -7.68
N LYS A 58 -9.66 14.55 -8.69
CA LYS A 58 -10.76 13.57 -8.60
C LYS A 58 -10.23 12.16 -8.88
N VAL A 59 -10.82 11.16 -8.24
CA VAL A 59 -10.52 9.75 -8.50
C VAL A 59 -11.23 9.34 -9.78
N VAL A 60 -10.46 8.89 -10.77
CA VAL A 60 -10.97 8.36 -12.04
C VAL A 60 -11.23 6.86 -11.95
N SER A 61 -10.33 6.13 -11.29
CA SER A 61 -10.45 4.70 -11.07
C SER A 61 -9.62 4.25 -9.86
N THR A 62 -9.97 3.09 -9.32
CA THR A 62 -9.24 2.42 -8.24
C THR A 62 -8.81 1.04 -8.73
N ALA A 63 -7.53 0.72 -8.61
CA ALA A 63 -7.00 -0.62 -8.78
C ALA A 63 -6.88 -1.28 -7.39
N SER A 64 -7.27 -2.56 -7.31
CA SER A 64 -7.08 -3.36 -6.09
C SER A 64 -5.58 -3.49 -5.77
N ALA A 65 -5.24 -3.87 -4.54
CA ALA A 65 -3.84 -4.04 -4.15
C ALA A 65 -3.08 -5.09 -5.00
N ASP A 66 -3.78 -6.13 -5.45
CA ASP A 66 -3.20 -7.17 -6.31
C ASP A 66 -2.95 -6.68 -7.74
N GLU A 67 -3.84 -5.84 -8.28
CA GLU A 67 -3.67 -5.21 -9.61
C GLU A 67 -2.64 -4.08 -9.58
N ALA A 68 -2.56 -3.34 -8.47
CA ALA A 68 -1.67 -2.20 -8.29
C ALA A 68 -0.21 -2.61 -8.10
N THR A 69 0.06 -3.89 -7.82
CA THR A 69 1.38 -4.37 -7.46
C THR A 69 1.87 -5.44 -8.41
N LYS A 70 3.18 -5.44 -8.70
CA LYS A 70 3.78 -6.52 -9.48
C LYS A 70 3.65 -7.84 -8.71
N PRO A 71 3.39 -8.96 -9.42
CA PRO A 71 3.48 -10.30 -8.84
C PRO A 71 4.79 -10.52 -8.11
N LEU A 72 4.77 -11.27 -6.99
CA LEU A 72 5.95 -11.48 -6.15
C LEU A 72 7.11 -12.16 -6.90
N ASN A 73 6.79 -13.10 -7.80
CA ASN A 73 7.75 -13.79 -8.67
C ASN A 73 8.43 -12.85 -9.69
N GLU A 74 7.89 -11.65 -9.91
CA GLU A 74 8.47 -10.61 -10.76
C GLU A 74 9.09 -9.45 -9.96
N SER A 75 9.12 -9.54 -8.61
CA SER A 75 9.57 -8.43 -7.76
C SER A 75 11.07 -8.16 -7.84
N GLY A 76 11.87 -9.15 -8.25
CA GLY A 76 13.34 -9.11 -8.24
C GLY A 76 13.96 -9.03 -6.83
N CYS A 77 13.16 -9.15 -5.77
CA CYS A 77 13.63 -9.06 -4.39
C CYS A 77 14.29 -10.37 -3.95
N TYR A 78 15.60 -10.34 -3.67
CA TYR A 78 16.36 -11.52 -3.25
C TYR A 78 15.90 -12.16 -1.92
N LEU A 79 15.05 -11.45 -1.15
CA LEU A 79 14.45 -11.96 0.09
C LEU A 79 13.15 -12.75 -0.17
N VAL A 80 12.56 -12.62 -1.35
CA VAL A 80 11.48 -13.51 -1.80
C VAL A 80 12.14 -14.78 -2.29
N LYS A 81 12.03 -15.85 -1.50
CA LYS A 81 12.49 -17.18 -1.95
C LYS A 81 11.66 -17.58 -3.17
N ALA A 82 12.34 -18.00 -4.24
CA ALA A 82 11.72 -18.66 -5.38
C ALA A 82 11.11 -20.01 -4.97
#